data_AF-G0W4U1-F1
#
_entry.id   AF-G0W4U1-F1
#
_cell.length_a   1.000
_cell.length_b   1.000
_cell.length_c   1.000
_cell.angle_alpha   90.00
_cell.angle_beta   90.00
_cell.angle_gamma   90.00
#
_symmetry.space_group_name_H-M   'P 1'
#
loop_
_entity.id
_entity.type
_entity.pdbx_description
1 polymer ?
#
loop_
_entity_poly.entity_id
_entity_poly.type
_entity_poly.pdbx_seq_one_letter_code
_entity_poly.pdbx_strand_id
1 'polypeptide(L)'
;MPTMTSKQNDTKKHEYDASPHLGANVKKPKLRPVENPIQNNLDKKGPSTMMGVHGVKDNAINTKKSGNISQNLADDMERLKPVAPSKPIFIGKNPLSNKLVFPAFSKEDTLNARMYLKYMGSKRFLDAYLPNELNSLYLYCLIKLLGFECKDRELIRNIYKYVESNESNSFDNLIYSDLSDPLHKKFTVRLIKDLQKAINKVLCTRLKLPNFSTIDNFVDALKSAKQILVLTGAGVSTSLGIPDFRSSEGFYSKIKHLGLDDPQDVFNYDIFMQDPSVFYNIANMVLPPENIYSPLHSFIKMLYDKGKLLRNYTQNIDNLESYAGIPADKLIQCHGSFATASCVTCHWKLPGEKIFSNIRNLELPLCPYCYEKRKQYFPASDPNEETQVENPLKDRILNSFGVLKPDITFFGEALPSKFHKSIREDILKCDLLICIGTSLKVAPVSEIVNMLPANVPQVLINRDPVRHAEFDISLLGYCDEIATLVTQRCGWEIPHVKWKELKNTRYSFRCKERGCMKWCLSNKTLNAINVYILI
;
A
#
# COMPACT_ATOMS: atom_id res chain seq x y z
N MET A 1 6.51 68.06 -18.18
CA MET A 1 7.20 68.85 -17.13
C MET A 1 6.16 69.73 -16.43
N PRO A 2 6.31 69.98 -15.12
CA PRO A 2 5.83 69.27 -13.92
C PRO A 2 4.47 69.83 -13.42
N THR A 3 3.74 69.40 -12.37
CA THR A 3 4.01 68.97 -10.96
C THR A 3 2.78 68.15 -10.43
N MET A 4 2.96 66.95 -9.87
CA MET A 4 2.98 66.60 -8.42
C MET A 4 1.78 67.05 -7.56
N THR A 5 0.97 66.08 -7.07
CA THR A 5 0.74 65.86 -5.63
C THR A 5 0.13 64.48 -5.37
N SER A 6 0.76 63.75 -4.45
CA SER A 6 0.43 62.42 -3.96
C SER A 6 -0.48 62.51 -2.72
N LYS A 7 -1.45 61.60 -2.60
CA LYS A 7 -2.12 61.27 -1.33
C LYS A 7 -1.97 59.79 -1.03
N GLN A 8 -1.36 59.51 0.12
CA GLN A 8 -1.22 58.21 0.76
C GLN A 8 -2.59 57.69 1.20
N ASN A 9 -2.83 56.38 1.04
CA ASN A 9 -3.89 55.65 1.72
C ASN A 9 -3.24 54.49 2.49
N ASP A 10 -3.32 54.59 3.82
CA ASP A 10 -2.90 53.59 4.79
C ASP A 10 -3.77 52.33 4.70
N THR A 11 -3.13 51.18 4.53
CA THR A 11 -3.76 49.86 4.67
C THR A 11 -3.52 49.35 6.09
N LYS A 12 -4.60 49.33 6.89
CA LYS A 12 -4.63 48.69 8.21
C LYS A 12 -4.44 47.18 8.05
N LYS A 13 -3.39 46.66 8.69
CA LYS A 13 -3.20 45.23 8.98
C LYS A 13 -4.18 44.84 10.10
N HIS A 14 -5.01 43.83 9.85
CA HIS A 14 -5.77 43.15 10.89
C HIS A 14 -4.91 42.01 11.47
N GLU A 15 -4.51 42.19 12.73
CA GLU A 15 -3.98 41.13 13.60
C GLU A 15 -5.12 40.17 13.97
N TYR A 16 -4.84 38.87 13.86
CA TYR A 16 -5.70 37.80 14.33
C TYR A 16 -5.50 37.64 15.84
N ASP A 17 -6.49 38.06 16.61
CA ASP A 17 -6.55 37.84 18.05
C ASP A 17 -7.03 36.41 18.38
N ALA A 18 -6.37 35.86 19.39
CA ALA A 18 -6.58 34.53 19.93
C ALA A 18 -7.96 34.37 20.58
N SER A 19 -8.52 33.17 20.52
CA SER A 19 -9.69 32.76 21.31
C SER A 19 -9.43 31.43 22.04
N PRO A 20 -10.10 31.20 23.18
CA PRO A 20 -9.50 30.59 24.36
C PRO A 20 -9.70 29.07 24.47
N HIS A 21 -8.73 28.42 25.11
CA HIS A 21 -8.76 27.01 25.49
C HIS A 21 -9.80 26.74 26.59
N LEU A 22 -10.86 26.02 26.25
CA LEU A 22 -11.72 25.30 27.21
C LEU A 22 -11.20 23.86 27.36
N GLY A 23 -10.63 23.59 28.53
CA GLY A 23 -10.15 22.26 28.92
C GLY A 23 -11.29 21.35 29.35
N ALA A 24 -11.44 20.22 28.64
CA ALA A 24 -12.20 19.07 29.12
C ALA A 24 -11.25 17.86 29.25
N ASN A 25 -11.03 17.45 30.49
CA ASN A 25 -10.25 16.29 30.89
C ASN A 25 -10.94 14.99 30.43
N VAL A 26 -10.49 14.39 29.34
CA VAL A 26 -10.82 12.99 28.99
C VAL A 26 -9.58 12.13 29.23
N LYS A 27 -9.64 11.33 30.30
CA LYS A 27 -8.63 10.33 30.66
C LYS A 27 -8.46 9.31 29.53
N LYS A 28 -7.30 9.34 28.85
CA LYS A 28 -6.88 8.30 27.90
C LYS A 28 -6.70 6.95 28.63
N PRO A 29 -7.19 5.81 28.10
CA PRO A 29 -6.91 4.50 28.67
C PRO A 29 -5.41 4.17 28.53
N LYS A 30 -4.77 3.80 29.65
CA LYS A 30 -3.41 3.25 29.67
C LYS A 30 -3.44 1.84 29.06
N LEU A 31 -2.90 1.69 27.85
CA LEU A 31 -2.55 0.39 27.27
C LEU A 31 -1.36 -0.19 28.05
N ARG A 32 -1.55 -1.34 28.70
CA ARG A 32 -0.46 -2.10 29.33
C ARG A 32 0.40 -2.76 28.25
N PRO A 33 1.73 -2.84 28.41
CA PRO A 33 2.57 -3.64 27.53
C PRO A 33 2.18 -5.12 27.63
N VAL A 34 1.95 -5.76 26.48
CA VAL A 34 1.81 -7.21 26.37
C VAL A 34 3.22 -7.78 26.40
N GLU A 35 3.56 -8.49 27.48
CA GLU A 35 4.79 -9.27 27.58
C GLU A 35 4.70 -10.50 26.66
N ASN A 36 5.72 -10.69 25.83
CA ASN A 36 5.91 -11.88 25.00
C ASN A 36 6.33 -13.07 25.89
N PRO A 37 5.58 -14.19 25.97
CA PRO A 37 6.06 -15.38 26.65
C PRO A 37 6.77 -16.28 25.64
N ILE A 38 8.02 -15.96 25.30
CA ILE A 38 8.94 -16.91 24.67
C ILE A 38 10.29 -16.81 25.39
N GLN A 39 10.38 -17.45 26.56
CA GLN A 39 11.60 -18.07 27.08
C GLN A 39 11.32 -18.65 28.46
N ASN A 40 11.32 -19.99 28.54
CA ASN A 40 11.90 -20.83 29.59
C ASN A 40 11.17 -22.17 29.64
N ASN A 41 11.80 -23.22 29.10
CA ASN A 41 11.86 -24.56 29.69
C ASN A 41 12.64 -25.49 28.75
N LEU A 42 13.96 -25.35 28.78
CA LEU A 42 14.87 -26.48 28.55
C LEU A 42 15.40 -26.86 29.93
N ASP A 43 14.95 -28.01 30.44
CA ASP A 43 15.79 -29.04 31.06
C ASP A 43 15.00 -29.92 32.03
N LYS A 44 15.35 -31.21 31.97
CA LYS A 44 14.99 -32.35 32.85
C LYS A 44 13.78 -33.17 32.40
N LYS A 45 14.07 -34.32 31.78
CA LYS A 45 13.70 -35.66 32.29
C LYS A 45 14.42 -36.77 31.51
N GLY A 46 15.08 -37.65 32.26
CA GLY A 46 15.67 -38.91 31.79
C GLY A 46 14.63 -40.01 31.52
N PRO A 47 15.08 -41.23 31.19
CA PRO A 47 14.33 -42.18 30.38
C PRO A 47 13.47 -43.14 31.22
N SER A 48 12.33 -43.58 30.69
CA SER A 48 11.67 -44.78 31.20
C SER A 48 10.83 -45.50 30.12
N THR A 49 11.29 -46.71 29.83
CA THR A 49 10.57 -47.97 29.57
C THR A 49 9.56 -48.13 28.42
N MET A 50 9.90 -49.11 27.59
CA MET A 50 9.07 -49.91 26.69
C MET A 50 7.74 -50.40 27.29
N MET A 51 6.70 -50.45 26.46
CA MET A 51 5.88 -51.65 26.22
C MET A 51 5.22 -51.51 24.84
N GLY A 52 5.36 -52.53 24.00
CA GLY A 52 4.72 -52.62 22.69
C GLY A 52 3.52 -53.57 22.72
N VAL A 53 2.59 -53.42 21.78
CA VAL A 53 1.73 -54.50 21.26
C VAL A 53 1.35 -54.17 19.79
N HIS A 54 1.52 -55.20 18.94
CA HIS A 54 0.97 -55.53 17.61
C HIS A 54 0.15 -54.48 16.81
N GLY A 55 0.32 -54.30 15.51
CA GLY A 55 0.74 -55.24 14.46
C GLY A 55 -0.44 -55.57 13.54
N VAL A 56 -0.69 -54.74 12.53
CA VAL A 56 -1.49 -55.09 11.34
C VAL A 56 -0.78 -54.52 10.10
N LYS A 57 -0.42 -55.43 9.19
CA LYS A 57 0.13 -55.15 7.87
C LYS A 57 -0.97 -54.58 6.98
N ASP A 58 -0.65 -53.61 6.13
CA ASP A 58 -0.75 -53.81 4.67
C ASP A 58 -0.33 -52.59 3.84
N ASN A 59 0.42 -52.92 2.79
CA ASN A 59 0.58 -52.25 1.50
C ASN A 59 1.33 -50.92 1.40
N ALA A 60 2.61 -51.08 1.07
CA ALA A 60 3.45 -50.10 0.41
C ALA A 60 2.83 -49.65 -0.92
N ILE A 61 2.44 -48.37 -0.98
CA ILE A 61 2.30 -47.63 -2.23
C ILE A 61 3.33 -46.50 -2.22
N ASN A 62 4.09 -46.48 -3.30
CA ASN A 62 5.30 -45.72 -3.56
C ASN A 62 5.01 -44.20 -3.66
N THR A 63 5.10 -43.46 -2.55
CA THR A 63 5.03 -41.99 -2.55
C THR A 63 6.41 -41.37 -2.71
N LYS A 64 6.73 -40.97 -3.94
CA LYS A 64 7.84 -40.06 -4.25
C LYS A 64 7.63 -38.71 -3.55
N LYS A 65 8.58 -38.36 -2.67
CA LYS A 65 8.98 -37.02 -2.21
C LYS A 65 7.92 -35.92 -2.31
N SER A 66 7.00 -35.88 -1.36
CA SER A 66 6.33 -34.64 -0.96
C SER A 66 7.29 -33.84 -0.06
N GLY A 67 7.98 -32.85 -0.64
CA GLY A 67 8.80 -31.92 0.14
C GLY A 67 7.95 -31.20 1.19
N ASN A 68 8.36 -31.31 2.45
CA ASN A 68 7.67 -30.75 3.61
C ASN A 68 7.68 -29.22 3.54
N ILE A 69 6.50 -28.60 3.48
CA ILE A 69 6.31 -27.13 3.47
C ILE A 69 6.95 -26.46 4.70
N SER A 70 7.03 -27.19 5.83
CA SER A 70 7.69 -26.73 7.05
C SER A 70 9.21 -26.56 6.91
N GLN A 71 9.87 -27.33 6.03
CA GLN A 71 11.31 -27.17 5.76
C GLN A 71 11.58 -25.99 4.84
N ASN A 72 10.73 -25.74 3.83
CA ASN A 72 10.89 -24.58 2.94
C ASN A 72 10.65 -23.24 3.65
N LEU A 73 9.69 -23.17 4.58
CA LEU A 73 9.48 -21.98 5.42
C LEU A 73 10.66 -21.72 6.37
N ALA A 74 11.27 -22.77 6.93
CA ALA A 74 12.47 -22.65 7.76
C ALA A 74 13.69 -22.20 6.93
N ASP A 75 13.88 -22.78 5.74
CA ASP A 75 14.95 -22.41 4.80
C ASP A 75 14.82 -20.95 4.31
N ASP A 76 13.60 -20.46 4.06
CA ASP A 76 13.38 -19.06 3.63
C ASP A 76 13.59 -18.07 4.79
N MET A 77 13.28 -18.45 6.03
CA MET A 77 13.62 -17.65 7.22
C MET A 77 15.12 -17.63 7.51
N GLU A 78 15.84 -18.71 7.20
CA GLU A 78 17.29 -18.80 7.37
C GLU A 78 18.05 -17.94 6.36
N ARG A 79 17.53 -17.78 5.13
CA ARG A 79 18.12 -16.93 4.07
C ARG A 79 17.87 -15.43 4.22
N LEU A 80 16.81 -15.05 4.93
CA LEU A 80 16.56 -13.65 5.31
C LEU A 80 17.23 -13.27 6.65
N LYS A 81 17.97 -14.20 7.27
CA LYS A 81 18.68 -13.93 8.50
C LYS A 81 19.93 -13.08 8.19
N PRO A 82 20.03 -11.88 8.75
CA PRO A 82 21.19 -11.04 8.54
C PRO A 82 22.42 -11.64 9.22
N VAL A 83 23.58 -11.40 8.63
CA VAL A 83 24.87 -11.77 9.21
C VAL A 83 25.33 -10.64 10.13
N ALA A 84 25.71 -10.96 11.36
CA ALA A 84 26.30 -9.96 12.24
C ALA A 84 27.58 -9.40 11.61
N PRO A 85 27.81 -8.07 11.67
CA PRO A 85 29.04 -7.50 11.13
C PRO A 85 30.24 -8.11 11.85
N SER A 86 31.28 -8.50 11.09
CA SER A 86 32.49 -9.10 11.66
C SER A 86 33.25 -8.12 12.56
N LYS A 87 33.09 -6.82 12.31
CA LYS A 87 33.68 -5.71 13.05
C LYS A 87 32.73 -4.50 13.01
N PRO A 88 32.72 -3.64 14.04
CA PRO A 88 31.96 -2.39 13.99
C PRO A 88 32.56 -1.44 12.94
N ILE A 89 31.83 -0.37 12.64
CA ILE A 89 32.33 0.72 11.79
C ILE A 89 33.57 1.31 12.48
N PHE A 90 34.66 1.46 11.74
CA PHE A 90 35.86 2.13 12.21
C PHE A 90 36.17 3.34 11.33
N ILE A 91 36.36 4.50 11.97
CA ILE A 91 36.83 5.72 11.31
C ILE A 91 38.27 5.91 11.77
N GLY A 92 39.22 5.70 10.85
CA GLY A 92 40.65 5.88 11.11
C GLY A 92 41.15 7.24 10.62
N LYS A 93 42.31 7.66 11.13
CA LYS A 93 43.00 8.89 10.73
C LYS A 93 44.20 8.55 9.85
N ASN A 94 44.32 9.23 8.71
CA ASN A 94 45.49 9.09 7.85
C ASN A 94 46.69 9.76 8.51
N PRO A 95 47.82 9.05 8.71
CA PRO A 95 48.99 9.59 9.40
C PRO A 95 49.68 10.74 8.64
N LEU A 96 49.53 10.81 7.32
CA LEU A 96 50.16 11.84 6.48
C LEU A 96 49.33 13.13 6.42
N SER A 97 48.03 13.01 6.19
CA SER A 97 47.14 14.17 6.03
C SER A 97 46.51 14.63 7.35
N ASN A 98 46.58 13.80 8.39
CA ASN A 98 45.90 13.99 9.67
C ASN A 98 44.36 14.13 9.53
N LYS A 99 43.78 13.70 8.39
CA LYS A 99 42.34 13.69 8.13
C LYS A 99 41.73 12.33 8.41
N LEU A 100 40.43 12.32 8.71
CA LEU A 100 39.66 11.11 8.94
C LEU A 100 39.26 10.46 7.61
N VAL A 101 39.17 9.14 7.61
CA VAL A 101 38.84 8.33 6.43
C VAL A 101 37.55 7.57 6.71
N PHE A 102 36.55 7.76 5.84
CA PHE A 102 35.31 6.99 5.93
C PHE A 102 35.44 5.60 5.35
N PRO A 103 34.81 4.59 5.97
CA PRO A 103 34.70 3.28 5.36
C PRO A 103 33.82 3.35 4.11
N ALA A 104 34.20 2.59 3.08
CA ALA A 104 33.37 2.37 1.92
C ALA A 104 32.33 1.29 2.25
N PHE A 105 31.06 1.54 1.90
CA PHE A 105 29.99 0.57 2.06
C PHE A 105 29.53 0.09 0.69
N SER A 106 29.52 -1.22 0.50
CA SER A 106 28.92 -1.84 -0.67
C SER A 106 27.38 -1.86 -0.57
N LYS A 107 26.72 -2.19 -1.68
CA LYS A 107 25.26 -2.42 -1.68
C LYS A 107 24.87 -3.62 -0.81
N GLU A 108 25.75 -4.61 -0.68
CA GLU A 108 25.55 -5.78 0.15
C GLU A 108 25.62 -5.43 1.64
N ASP A 109 26.61 -4.61 2.04
CA ASP A 109 26.72 -4.09 3.42
C ASP A 109 25.47 -3.32 3.81
N THR A 110 24.99 -2.47 2.90
CA THR A 110 23.76 -1.68 3.09
C THR A 110 22.54 -2.58 3.27
N LEU A 111 22.39 -3.60 2.42
CA LEU A 111 21.27 -4.53 2.50
C LEU A 111 21.32 -5.35 3.79
N ASN A 112 22.49 -5.90 4.14
CA ASN A 112 22.69 -6.67 5.36
C ASN A 112 22.42 -5.81 6.61
N ALA A 113 22.90 -4.56 6.66
CA ALA A 113 22.64 -3.63 7.75
C ALA A 113 21.14 -3.34 7.94
N ARG A 114 20.40 -3.13 6.84
CA ARG A 114 18.94 -2.96 6.88
C ARG A 114 18.23 -4.21 7.37
N MET A 115 18.67 -5.39 6.93
CA MET A 115 18.14 -6.67 7.40
C MET A 115 18.44 -6.87 8.90
N TYR A 116 19.66 -6.58 9.35
CA TYR A 116 20.08 -6.65 10.76
C TYR A 116 19.25 -5.73 11.64
N LEU A 117 19.03 -4.49 11.22
CA LEU A 117 18.19 -3.54 11.92
C LEU A 117 16.75 -4.05 12.08
N LYS A 118 16.16 -4.64 11.04
CA LYS A 118 14.82 -5.21 11.11
C LYS A 118 14.73 -6.45 11.99
N TYR A 119 15.73 -7.32 11.92
CA TYR A 119 15.70 -8.62 12.59
C TYR A 119 16.07 -8.53 14.07
N MET A 120 17.10 -7.75 14.39
CA MET A 120 17.65 -7.64 15.76
C MET A 120 17.12 -6.43 16.53
N GLY A 121 16.48 -5.48 15.84
CA GLY A 121 16.01 -4.22 16.40
C GLY A 121 17.10 -3.15 16.51
N SER A 122 16.67 -1.91 16.77
CA SER A 122 17.54 -0.73 16.77
C SER A 122 18.66 -0.80 17.80
N LYS A 123 18.40 -1.31 19.01
CA LYS A 123 19.40 -1.41 20.08
C LYS A 123 20.58 -2.30 19.66
N ARG A 124 20.30 -3.57 19.32
CA ARG A 124 21.34 -4.52 18.90
C ARG A 124 22.04 -4.10 17.61
N PHE A 125 21.33 -3.42 16.72
CA PHE A 125 21.95 -2.81 15.54
C PHE A 125 22.99 -1.77 15.92
N LEU A 126 22.66 -0.83 16.81
CA LEU A 126 23.63 0.16 17.27
C LEU A 126 24.81 -0.52 17.99
N ASP A 127 24.54 -1.46 18.89
CA ASP A 127 25.58 -2.19 19.65
C ASP A 127 26.55 -2.96 18.73
N ALA A 128 26.07 -3.51 17.60
CA ALA A 128 26.88 -4.30 16.69
C ALA A 128 27.70 -3.46 15.69
N TYR A 129 27.15 -2.31 15.26
CA TYR A 129 27.76 -1.49 14.21
C TYR A 129 28.58 -0.30 14.74
N LEU A 130 28.43 0.06 16.01
CA LEU A 130 29.17 1.14 16.63
C LEU A 130 30.28 0.62 17.54
N PRO A 131 31.47 1.26 17.55
CA PRO A 131 32.52 0.96 18.52
C PRO A 131 32.18 1.51 19.92
N ASN A 132 32.94 1.08 20.94
CA ASN A 132 32.75 1.54 22.32
C ASN A 132 33.07 3.03 22.51
N GLU A 133 34.05 3.55 21.76
CA GLU A 133 34.43 4.97 21.77
C GLU A 133 33.90 5.65 20.51
N LEU A 134 33.12 6.72 20.69
CA LEU A 134 32.32 7.34 19.64
C LEU A 134 32.62 8.83 19.51
N ASN A 135 32.61 9.30 18.26
CA ASN A 135 32.44 10.71 17.90
C ASN A 135 31.20 10.91 17.02
N SER A 136 30.84 12.16 16.74
CA SER A 136 29.63 12.49 15.98
C SER A 136 29.63 12.00 14.51
N LEU A 137 30.79 11.68 13.92
CA LEU A 137 30.87 11.24 12.52
C LEU A 137 30.37 9.81 12.30
N TYR A 138 30.38 8.96 13.33
CA TYR A 138 29.77 7.63 13.27
C TYR A 138 28.27 7.70 12.96
N LEU A 139 27.58 8.77 13.40
CA LEU A 139 26.18 9.00 13.04
C LEU A 139 26.00 9.21 11.54
N TYR A 140 26.91 9.97 10.91
CA TYR A 140 26.92 10.17 9.47
C TYR A 140 27.24 8.88 8.72
N CYS A 141 28.21 8.09 9.20
CA CYS A 141 28.53 6.78 8.63
C CYS A 141 27.35 5.81 8.72
N LEU A 142 26.61 5.77 9.83
CA LEU A 142 25.41 4.93 9.96
C LEU A 142 24.31 5.34 8.97
N ILE A 143 24.10 6.65 8.76
CA ILE A 143 23.15 7.14 7.75
C ILE A 143 23.55 6.64 6.36
N LYS A 144 24.85 6.73 6.02
CA LYS A 144 25.41 6.24 4.75
C LYS A 144 25.33 4.71 4.63
N LEU A 145 25.65 3.97 5.68
CA LEU A 145 25.53 2.51 5.74
C LEU A 145 24.08 2.06 5.52
N LEU A 146 23.10 2.78 6.08
CA LEU A 146 21.69 2.51 5.82
C LEU A 146 21.25 2.94 4.42
N GLY A 147 22.16 3.45 3.57
CA GLY A 147 21.90 3.83 2.18
C GLY A 147 21.15 5.15 2.03
N PHE A 148 21.31 6.08 2.98
CA PHE A 148 20.75 7.42 2.92
C PHE A 148 21.83 8.48 2.71
N GLU A 149 21.43 9.61 2.14
CA GLU A 149 22.31 10.75 1.91
C GLU A 149 21.81 11.99 2.66
N CYS A 150 22.71 12.64 3.39
CA CYS A 150 22.44 13.96 3.92
C CYS A 150 22.41 14.98 2.77
N LYS A 151 21.39 15.84 2.74
CA LYS A 151 21.22 16.88 1.70
C LYS A 151 21.66 18.28 2.16
N ASP A 152 21.98 18.44 3.44
CA ASP A 152 22.38 19.73 4.00
C ASP A 152 23.82 20.08 3.57
N ARG A 153 23.94 21.07 2.69
CA ARG A 153 25.23 21.54 2.16
C ARG A 153 26.16 22.09 3.25
N GLU A 154 25.62 22.71 4.30
CA GLU A 154 26.43 23.28 5.39
C GLU A 154 27.04 22.16 6.24
N LEU A 155 26.23 21.18 6.63
CA LEU A 155 26.66 19.99 7.35
C LEU A 155 27.71 19.21 6.55
N ILE A 156 27.43 18.93 5.27
CA ILE A 156 28.34 18.21 4.37
C ILE A 156 29.68 18.93 4.29
N ARG A 157 29.67 20.25 4.06
CA ARG A 157 30.91 21.04 3.97
C ARG A 157 31.72 20.97 5.27
N ASN A 158 31.07 21.03 6.44
CA ASN A 158 31.78 20.92 7.71
C ASN A 158 32.34 19.52 7.96
N ILE A 159 31.64 18.46 7.56
CA ILE A 159 32.16 17.09 7.64
C ILE A 159 33.43 16.93 6.77
N TYR A 160 33.37 17.36 5.51
CA TYR A 160 34.50 17.24 4.57
C TYR A 160 35.68 18.19 4.85
N LYS A 161 35.60 19.07 5.86
CA LYS A 161 36.80 19.77 6.38
C LYS A 161 37.76 18.82 7.09
N TYR A 162 37.21 17.84 7.79
CA TYR A 162 37.95 16.91 8.66
C TYR A 162 38.18 15.54 8.00
N VAL A 163 37.48 15.27 6.90
CA VAL A 163 37.47 13.97 6.21
C VAL A 163 38.06 14.11 4.81
N GLU A 164 38.86 13.13 4.39
CA GLU A 164 39.35 13.02 3.02
C GLU A 164 38.58 11.97 2.21
N SER A 165 38.54 12.17 0.88
CA SER A 165 38.00 11.19 -0.06
C SER A 165 39.04 10.09 -0.29
N ASN A 166 38.73 8.87 0.13
CA ASN A 166 39.65 7.76 -0.04
C ASN A 166 39.60 7.24 -1.48
N GLU A 167 40.62 7.54 -2.29
CA GLU A 167 40.76 6.98 -3.66
C GLU A 167 41.57 5.67 -3.68
N SER A 168 42.28 5.33 -2.59
CA SER A 168 43.11 4.13 -2.47
C SER A 168 42.72 3.32 -1.22
N ASN A 169 42.26 2.09 -1.44
CA ASN A 169 41.69 1.20 -0.41
C ASN A 169 42.72 0.60 0.59
N SER A 170 43.81 1.28 0.94
CA SER A 170 44.76 0.74 1.95
C SER A 170 44.41 1.25 3.36
N PHE A 171 43.63 0.46 4.10
CA PHE A 171 43.30 0.71 5.51
C PHE A 171 44.42 0.30 6.49
N ASP A 172 45.51 -0.28 5.98
CA ASP A 172 46.54 -0.95 6.81
C ASP A 172 47.41 0.00 7.65
N ASN A 173 47.30 1.33 7.46
CA ASN A 173 48.15 2.33 8.13
C ASN A 173 47.37 3.45 8.87
N LEU A 174 46.09 3.26 9.19
CA LEU A 174 45.30 4.29 9.89
C LEU A 174 45.52 4.29 11.41
N ILE A 175 45.50 5.49 12.01
CA ILE A 175 45.56 5.69 13.46
C ILE A 175 44.14 5.74 14.01
N TYR A 176 43.88 5.00 15.09
CA TYR A 176 42.55 4.87 15.72
C TYR A 176 42.45 5.48 17.13
N SER A 177 43.51 6.13 17.63
CA SER A 177 43.55 6.80 18.94
C SER A 177 43.22 8.30 18.85
N ASP A 178 42.68 8.87 19.92
CA ASP A 178 42.42 10.32 20.12
C ASP A 178 41.46 10.95 19.08
N LEU A 179 40.26 10.38 19.00
CA LEU A 179 39.18 10.83 18.11
C LEU A 179 38.25 11.83 18.83
N SER A 180 38.76 13.02 19.18
CA SER A 180 37.92 14.11 19.69
C SER A 180 36.76 14.45 18.75
N ASP A 181 35.63 14.91 19.28
CA ASP A 181 34.44 15.19 18.48
C ASP A 181 34.69 16.38 17.53
N PRO A 182 34.72 16.16 16.20
CA PRO A 182 35.12 17.21 15.25
C PRO A 182 33.96 18.15 14.91
N LEU A 183 32.70 17.80 15.24
CA LEU A 183 31.54 18.59 14.84
C LEU A 183 30.98 19.42 16.01
N HIS A 184 30.54 20.63 15.69
CA HIS A 184 29.75 21.44 16.62
C HIS A 184 28.44 20.73 17.01
N LYS A 185 28.03 20.91 18.27
CA LYS A 185 26.80 20.32 18.86
C LYS A 185 25.55 20.46 17.98
N LYS A 186 25.38 21.60 17.29
CA LYS A 186 24.27 21.84 16.35
C LYS A 186 24.19 20.78 15.25
N PHE A 187 25.33 20.40 14.66
CA PHE A 187 25.40 19.38 13.61
C PHE A 187 25.20 17.98 14.17
N THR A 188 25.72 17.69 15.37
CA THR A 188 25.50 16.41 16.05
C THR A 188 24.01 16.16 16.31
N VAL A 189 23.29 17.14 16.89
CA VAL A 189 21.83 17.03 17.12
C VAL A 189 21.06 16.79 15.82
N ARG A 190 21.50 17.43 14.72
CA ARG A 190 20.90 17.22 13.40
C ARG A 190 21.13 15.80 12.90
N LEU A 191 22.36 15.30 12.96
CA LEU A 191 22.70 13.93 12.57
C LEU A 191 21.91 12.88 13.37
N ILE A 192 21.71 13.11 14.67
CA ILE A 192 20.85 12.23 15.50
C ILE A 192 19.43 12.17 14.94
N LYS A 193 18.82 13.33 14.64
CA LYS A 193 17.46 13.40 14.06
C LYS A 193 17.38 12.71 12.70
N ASP A 194 18.38 12.91 11.85
CA ASP A 194 18.41 12.31 10.51
C ASP A 194 18.63 10.79 10.58
N LEU A 195 19.48 10.31 11.50
CA LEU A 195 19.65 8.87 11.76
C LEU A 195 18.37 8.23 12.30
N GLN A 196 17.67 8.88 13.25
CA GLN A 196 16.38 8.40 13.74
C GLN A 196 15.35 8.27 12.60
N LYS A 197 15.29 9.25 11.69
CA LYS A 197 14.43 9.17 10.50
C LYS A 197 14.84 8.03 9.57
N ALA A 198 16.13 7.83 9.33
CA ALA A 198 16.65 6.74 8.51
C ALA A 198 16.29 5.37 9.10
N ILE A 199 16.52 5.17 10.41
CA ILE A 199 16.16 3.95 11.13
C ILE A 199 14.66 3.68 11.03
N ASN A 200 13.82 4.67 11.35
CA ASN A 200 12.37 4.52 11.28
C ASN A 200 11.90 4.23 9.85
N LYS A 201 12.48 4.88 8.84
CA LYS A 201 12.17 4.62 7.44
C LYS A 201 12.51 3.18 7.05
N VAL A 202 13.65 2.64 7.47
CA VAL A 202 14.03 1.24 7.20
C VAL A 202 13.08 0.29 7.92
N LEU A 203 12.80 0.51 9.21
CA LEU A 203 11.91 -0.35 9.99
C LEU A 203 10.51 -0.45 9.36
N CYS A 204 9.95 0.67 8.90
CA CYS A 204 8.63 0.72 8.28
C CYS A 204 8.60 0.33 6.79
N THR A 205 9.74 0.25 6.11
CA THR A 205 9.78 -0.11 4.68
C THR A 205 10.00 -1.60 4.51
N ARG A 206 9.23 -2.26 3.66
CA ARG A 206 9.43 -3.68 3.33
C ARG A 206 10.77 -3.88 2.59
N LEU A 207 11.47 -4.97 2.88
CA LEU A 207 12.63 -5.40 2.08
C LEU A 207 12.16 -6.42 1.05
N LYS A 208 12.60 -6.26 -0.20
CA LYS A 208 12.29 -7.21 -1.28
C LYS A 208 12.99 -8.54 -1.05
N LEU A 209 12.35 -9.63 -1.45
CA LEU A 209 12.90 -10.97 -1.41
C LEU A 209 13.99 -11.13 -2.49
N PRO A 210 15.23 -11.48 -2.14
CA PRO A 210 16.33 -11.55 -3.10
C PRO A 210 16.13 -12.69 -4.13
N ASN A 211 15.49 -13.79 -3.74
CA ASN A 211 15.24 -14.98 -4.56
C ASN A 211 13.93 -14.90 -5.38
N PHE A 212 13.19 -13.79 -5.33
CA PHE A 212 11.92 -13.65 -6.03
C PHE A 212 11.92 -12.36 -6.86
N SER A 213 12.33 -12.45 -8.13
CA SER A 213 12.47 -11.25 -8.98
C SER A 213 12.19 -11.46 -10.47
N THR A 214 11.84 -12.69 -10.88
CA THR A 214 11.53 -13.02 -12.28
C THR A 214 10.10 -13.51 -12.44
N ILE A 215 9.55 -13.39 -13.65
CA ILE A 215 8.21 -13.89 -13.96
C ILE A 215 8.09 -15.40 -13.70
N ASP A 216 9.18 -16.15 -13.85
CA ASP A 216 9.20 -17.59 -13.60
C ASP A 216 9.08 -17.88 -12.10
N ASN A 217 9.74 -17.07 -11.24
CA ASN A 217 9.50 -17.15 -9.80
C ASN A 217 8.02 -16.91 -9.45
N PHE A 218 7.38 -15.94 -10.11
CA PHE A 218 5.95 -15.70 -9.93
C PHE A 218 5.09 -16.88 -10.40
N VAL A 219 5.37 -17.45 -11.57
CA VAL A 219 4.66 -18.62 -12.11
C VAL A 219 4.79 -19.82 -11.16
N ASP A 220 5.98 -20.07 -10.62
CA ASP A 220 6.23 -21.16 -9.68
C ASP A 220 5.52 -20.93 -8.34
N ALA A 221 5.53 -19.69 -7.82
CA ALA A 221 4.75 -19.33 -6.64
C ALA A 221 3.24 -19.46 -6.90
N LEU A 222 2.74 -19.05 -8.06
CA LEU A 222 1.31 -19.17 -8.39
C LEU A 222 0.87 -20.64 -8.43
N LYS A 223 1.71 -21.53 -8.98
CA LYS A 223 1.47 -22.98 -9.00
C LYS A 223 1.49 -23.61 -7.61
N SER A 224 2.40 -23.19 -6.74
CA SER A 224 2.63 -23.81 -5.41
C SER A 224 1.77 -23.21 -4.28
N ALA A 225 1.44 -21.92 -4.35
CA ALA A 225 0.66 -21.20 -3.36
C ALA A 225 -0.73 -21.81 -3.16
N LYS A 226 -1.19 -21.77 -1.91
CA LYS A 226 -2.50 -22.29 -1.49
C LYS A 226 -3.41 -21.18 -0.94
N GLN A 227 -2.82 -20.08 -0.48
CA GLN A 227 -3.51 -19.03 0.27
C GLN A 227 -3.22 -17.65 -0.34
N ILE A 228 -3.61 -17.46 -1.60
CA ILE A 228 -3.34 -16.25 -2.38
C ILE A 228 -4.31 -15.14 -1.96
N LEU A 229 -3.77 -14.00 -1.56
CA LEU A 229 -4.52 -12.77 -1.33
C LEU A 229 -4.42 -11.88 -2.57
N VAL A 230 -5.56 -11.54 -3.16
CA VAL A 230 -5.62 -10.65 -4.33
C VAL A 230 -6.23 -9.31 -3.93
N LEU A 231 -5.50 -8.21 -4.15
CA LEU A 231 -5.98 -6.86 -3.92
C LEU A 231 -6.24 -6.16 -5.25
N THR A 232 -7.50 -5.83 -5.55
CA THR A 232 -7.92 -5.20 -6.81
C THR A 232 -8.35 -3.74 -6.62
N GLY A 233 -8.10 -2.93 -7.64
CA GLY A 233 -8.67 -1.59 -7.77
C GLY A 233 -9.19 -1.32 -9.18
N ALA A 234 -9.59 -0.08 -9.45
CA ALA A 234 -10.38 0.26 -10.64
C ALA A 234 -9.75 -0.12 -11.98
N GLY A 235 -8.43 -0.28 -12.06
CA GLY A 235 -7.72 -0.68 -13.26
C GLY A 235 -8.20 -2.02 -13.84
N VAL A 236 -8.76 -2.91 -13.02
CA VAL A 236 -9.29 -4.22 -13.46
C VAL A 236 -10.57 -4.13 -14.27
N SER A 237 -11.30 -3.02 -14.15
CA SER A 237 -12.59 -2.76 -14.83
C SER A 237 -12.43 -1.84 -16.05
N THR A 238 -11.25 -1.27 -16.28
CA THR A 238 -11.02 -0.30 -17.38
C THR A 238 -11.21 -0.88 -18.78
N SER A 239 -10.94 -2.17 -18.98
CA SER A 239 -11.18 -2.84 -20.27
C SER A 239 -12.66 -3.06 -20.60
N LEU A 240 -13.56 -2.75 -19.66
CA LEU A 240 -15.02 -2.76 -19.82
C LEU A 240 -15.59 -1.37 -20.10
N GLY A 241 -14.74 -0.35 -20.22
CA GLY A 241 -15.16 1.05 -20.41
C GLY A 241 -15.48 1.80 -19.12
N ILE A 242 -15.34 1.16 -17.95
CA ILE A 242 -15.48 1.84 -16.66
C ILE A 242 -14.20 2.63 -16.37
N PRO A 243 -14.24 3.96 -16.30
CA PRO A 243 -13.03 4.75 -16.06
C PRO A 243 -12.46 4.46 -14.67
N ASP A 244 -11.13 4.48 -14.54
CA ASP A 244 -10.51 4.56 -13.23
C ASP A 244 -10.74 5.94 -12.59
N PHE A 245 -10.34 6.13 -11.34
CA PHE A 245 -10.55 7.42 -10.68
C PHE A 245 -9.55 8.51 -11.09
N ARG A 246 -8.27 8.14 -11.31
CA ARG A 246 -7.12 9.07 -11.22
C ARG A 246 -6.31 9.21 -12.51
N SER A 247 -6.58 8.46 -13.56
CA SER A 247 -5.88 8.64 -14.84
C SER A 247 -6.29 9.95 -15.52
N SER A 248 -5.59 10.31 -16.60
CA SER A 248 -5.91 11.51 -17.40
C SER A 248 -7.35 11.51 -17.90
N GLU A 249 -7.88 10.33 -18.27
CA GLU A 249 -9.27 10.11 -18.72
C GLU A 249 -10.17 9.54 -17.61
N GLY A 250 -9.71 9.60 -16.35
CA GLY A 250 -10.39 9.04 -15.19
C GLY A 250 -11.60 9.86 -14.73
N PHE A 251 -12.32 9.35 -13.75
CA PHE A 251 -13.52 9.97 -13.19
C PHE A 251 -13.27 11.42 -12.73
N TYR A 252 -12.18 11.70 -12.01
CA TYR A 252 -11.91 13.04 -11.48
C TYR A 252 -11.64 14.10 -12.55
N SER A 253 -11.10 13.72 -13.73
CA SER A 253 -10.93 14.70 -14.82
C SER A 253 -12.27 15.06 -15.47
N LYS A 254 -13.22 14.12 -15.51
CA LYS A 254 -14.57 14.33 -16.07
C LYS A 254 -15.41 15.27 -15.25
N ILE A 255 -15.28 15.29 -13.92
CA ILE A 255 -16.09 16.13 -13.02
C ILE A 255 -15.46 17.49 -12.71
N LYS A 256 -14.30 17.81 -13.28
CA LYS A 256 -13.60 19.07 -13.02
C LYS A 256 -14.41 20.32 -13.40
N HIS A 257 -15.31 20.19 -14.37
CA HIS A 257 -16.19 21.26 -14.82
C HIS A 257 -17.23 21.69 -13.75
N LEU A 258 -17.43 20.89 -12.70
CA LEU A 258 -18.33 21.22 -11.58
C LEU A 258 -17.76 22.29 -10.63
N GLY A 259 -16.51 22.74 -10.85
CA GLY A 259 -15.92 23.85 -10.08
C GLY A 259 -15.49 23.48 -8.66
N LEU A 260 -15.33 22.19 -8.36
CA LEU A 260 -14.81 21.72 -7.07
C LEU A 260 -13.29 21.94 -6.98
N ASP A 261 -12.81 22.43 -5.82
CA ASP A 261 -11.39 22.63 -5.55
C ASP A 261 -10.63 21.29 -5.49
N ASP A 262 -11.18 20.30 -4.76
CA ASP A 262 -10.72 18.90 -4.80
C ASP A 262 -11.84 18.00 -5.36
N PRO A 263 -11.67 17.35 -6.52
CA PRO A 263 -12.68 16.47 -7.08
C PRO A 263 -12.98 15.23 -6.20
N GLN A 264 -12.15 14.92 -5.19
CA GLN A 264 -12.44 13.88 -4.21
C GLN A 264 -13.60 14.22 -3.27
N ASP A 265 -13.94 15.51 -3.17
CA ASP A 265 -15.00 16.01 -2.29
C ASP A 265 -16.38 15.45 -2.62
N VAL A 266 -16.62 15.00 -3.86
CA VAL A 266 -17.87 14.31 -4.23
C VAL A 266 -18.09 12.99 -3.48
N PHE A 267 -17.02 12.41 -2.92
CA PHE A 267 -17.07 11.21 -2.09
C PHE A 267 -16.68 11.52 -0.63
N ASN A 268 -16.73 12.77 -0.19
CA ASN A 268 -16.42 13.14 1.19
C ASN A 268 -17.68 13.00 2.06
N TYR A 269 -17.56 12.25 3.17
CA TYR A 269 -18.68 11.94 4.05
C TYR A 269 -19.26 13.20 4.71
N ASP A 270 -18.41 14.09 5.20
CA ASP A 270 -18.87 15.32 5.87
C ASP A 270 -19.58 16.25 4.88
N ILE A 271 -19.07 16.33 3.65
CA ILE A 271 -19.73 17.08 2.56
C ILE A 271 -21.07 16.44 2.21
N PHE A 272 -21.15 15.11 2.09
CA PHE A 272 -22.44 14.44 1.87
C PHE A 272 -23.45 14.72 2.99
N MET A 273 -22.98 14.74 4.24
CA MET A 273 -23.84 15.05 5.38
C MET A 273 -24.34 16.49 5.34
N GLN A 274 -23.51 17.46 4.90
CA GLN A 274 -23.89 18.87 4.76
C GLN A 274 -24.76 19.13 3.53
N ASP A 275 -24.37 18.59 2.38
CA ASP A 275 -25.04 18.72 1.09
C ASP A 275 -24.91 17.43 0.26
N PRO A 276 -25.91 16.54 0.33
CA PRO A 276 -25.89 15.29 -0.43
C PRO A 276 -26.01 15.51 -1.95
N SER A 277 -26.44 16.70 -2.41
CA SER A 277 -26.60 16.97 -3.84
C SER A 277 -25.27 16.90 -4.59
N VAL A 278 -24.15 17.26 -3.95
CA VAL A 278 -22.79 17.20 -4.52
C VAL A 278 -22.49 15.79 -5.07
N PHE A 279 -22.81 14.76 -4.29
CA PHE A 279 -22.67 13.37 -4.73
C PHE A 279 -23.75 12.98 -5.75
N TYR A 280 -25.02 13.30 -5.48
CA TYR A 280 -26.11 12.83 -6.34
C TYR A 280 -26.10 13.42 -7.75
N ASN A 281 -25.51 14.60 -7.94
CA ASN A 281 -25.26 15.20 -9.25
C ASN A 281 -24.31 14.36 -10.13
N ILE A 282 -23.42 13.56 -9.52
CA ILE A 282 -22.46 12.69 -10.22
C ILE A 282 -22.75 11.19 -10.05
N ALA A 283 -23.71 10.82 -9.20
CA ALA A 283 -23.91 9.43 -8.79
C ALA A 283 -24.28 8.51 -9.96
N ASN A 284 -24.96 9.04 -11.00
CA ASN A 284 -25.29 8.29 -12.21
C ASN A 284 -24.03 7.78 -12.95
N MET A 285 -22.91 8.51 -12.87
CA MET A 285 -21.66 8.17 -13.56
C MET A 285 -20.92 7.00 -12.91
N VAL A 286 -21.25 6.67 -11.67
CA VAL A 286 -20.59 5.61 -10.87
C VAL A 286 -21.53 4.43 -10.59
N LEU A 287 -22.74 4.44 -11.17
CA LEU A 287 -23.61 3.27 -11.11
C LEU A 287 -22.94 2.07 -11.80
N PRO A 288 -23.01 0.87 -11.20
CA PRO A 288 -22.41 -0.32 -11.77
C PRO A 288 -23.11 -0.73 -13.07
N PRO A 289 -22.37 -1.16 -14.10
CA PRO A 289 -22.96 -1.92 -15.19
C PRO A 289 -23.34 -3.33 -14.73
N GLU A 290 -24.33 -3.92 -15.37
CA GLU A 290 -24.84 -5.24 -15.00
C GLU A 290 -24.27 -6.34 -15.90
N ASN A 291 -24.06 -7.53 -15.34
CA ASN A 291 -23.73 -8.78 -16.05
C ASN A 291 -22.50 -8.74 -16.96
N ILE A 292 -21.51 -7.92 -16.64
CA ILE A 292 -20.22 -7.90 -17.33
C ILE A 292 -19.07 -8.11 -16.35
N TYR A 293 -17.94 -8.62 -16.85
CA TYR A 293 -16.70 -8.77 -16.09
C TYR A 293 -15.53 -8.89 -17.06
N SER A 294 -14.32 -8.58 -16.59
CA SER A 294 -13.10 -8.63 -17.42
C SER A 294 -12.41 -10.00 -17.34
N PRO A 295 -11.51 -10.33 -18.30
CA PRO A 295 -10.65 -11.51 -18.20
C PRO A 295 -9.92 -11.63 -16.85
N LEU A 296 -9.53 -10.49 -16.26
CA LEU A 296 -8.89 -10.50 -14.94
C LEU A 296 -9.83 -10.94 -13.80
N HIS A 297 -11.12 -10.57 -13.83
CA HIS A 297 -12.07 -11.08 -12.84
C HIS A 297 -12.18 -12.61 -12.96
N SER A 298 -12.22 -13.14 -14.19
CA SER A 298 -12.20 -14.58 -14.44
C SER A 298 -10.88 -15.24 -14.04
N PHE A 299 -9.74 -14.55 -14.10
CA PHE A 299 -8.48 -15.05 -13.55
C PHE A 299 -8.57 -15.25 -12.03
N ILE A 300 -9.19 -14.32 -11.31
CA ILE A 300 -9.40 -14.45 -9.86
C ILE A 300 -10.37 -15.60 -9.56
N LYS A 301 -11.45 -15.73 -10.36
CA LYS A 301 -12.36 -16.88 -10.29
C LYS A 301 -11.64 -18.21 -10.53
N MET A 302 -10.72 -18.27 -11.49
CA MET A 302 -9.89 -19.45 -11.74
C MET A 302 -9.02 -19.81 -10.52
N LEU A 303 -8.45 -18.82 -9.82
CA LEU A 303 -7.70 -19.07 -8.58
C LEU A 303 -8.60 -19.67 -7.49
N TYR A 304 -9.85 -19.21 -7.41
CA TYR A 304 -10.85 -19.81 -6.53
C TYR A 304 -11.18 -21.25 -6.92
N ASP A 305 -11.45 -21.52 -8.20
CA ASP A 305 -11.80 -22.86 -8.69
C ASP A 305 -10.69 -23.88 -8.51
N LYS A 306 -9.44 -23.41 -8.47
CA LYS A 306 -8.26 -24.23 -8.16
C LYS A 306 -7.99 -24.38 -6.66
N GLY A 307 -8.84 -23.84 -5.79
CA GLY A 307 -8.68 -23.88 -4.34
C GLY A 307 -7.50 -23.08 -3.80
N LYS A 308 -7.06 -22.04 -4.53
CA LYS A 308 -5.87 -21.23 -4.20
C LYS A 308 -6.19 -19.85 -3.65
N LEU A 309 -7.40 -19.34 -3.90
CA LEU A 309 -7.81 -18.01 -3.44
C LEU A 309 -8.11 -18.04 -1.93
N LEU A 310 -7.28 -17.36 -1.14
CA LEU A 310 -7.61 -17.05 0.26
C LEU A 310 -8.75 -16.03 0.30
N ARG A 311 -8.52 -14.86 -0.32
CA ARG A 311 -9.49 -13.76 -0.39
C ARG A 311 -9.17 -12.80 -1.53
N ASN A 312 -10.20 -12.20 -2.11
CA ASN A 312 -10.08 -11.02 -2.95
C ASN A 312 -10.60 -9.78 -2.21
N TYR A 313 -9.70 -8.84 -1.93
CA TYR A 313 -9.99 -7.51 -1.40
C TYR A 313 -10.10 -6.53 -2.56
N THR A 314 -11.31 -6.09 -2.87
CA THR A 314 -11.55 -5.13 -3.94
C THR A 314 -11.83 -3.74 -3.38
N GLN A 315 -11.21 -2.73 -3.99
CA GLN A 315 -11.52 -1.31 -3.75
C GLN A 315 -12.67 -0.82 -4.63
N ASN A 316 -13.14 -1.66 -5.56
CA ASN A 316 -14.19 -1.31 -6.49
C ASN A 316 -15.57 -1.41 -5.82
N ILE A 317 -16.49 -0.59 -6.31
CA ILE A 317 -17.90 -0.54 -5.89
C ILE A 317 -18.84 -1.06 -6.99
N ASP A 318 -18.26 -1.51 -8.11
CA ASP A 318 -18.96 -1.94 -9.33
C ASP A 318 -19.58 -3.35 -9.22
N ASN A 319 -19.17 -4.13 -8.21
CA ASN A 319 -19.70 -5.46 -7.88
C ASN A 319 -19.46 -6.53 -8.96
N LEU A 320 -18.54 -6.30 -9.91
CA LEU A 320 -18.30 -7.21 -11.03
C LEU A 320 -17.66 -8.54 -10.61
N GLU A 321 -16.99 -8.57 -9.45
CA GLU A 321 -16.44 -9.78 -8.85
C GLU A 321 -17.51 -10.85 -8.61
N SER A 322 -18.69 -10.42 -8.15
CA SER A 322 -19.84 -11.30 -7.91
C SER A 322 -20.36 -11.89 -9.22
N TYR A 323 -20.46 -11.09 -10.28
CA TYR A 323 -20.89 -11.55 -11.62
C TYR A 323 -19.88 -12.50 -12.27
N ALA A 324 -18.58 -12.32 -11.99
CA ALA A 324 -17.54 -13.28 -12.39
C ALA A 324 -17.59 -14.60 -11.60
N GLY A 325 -18.46 -14.70 -10.60
CA GLY A 325 -18.68 -15.91 -9.80
C GLY A 325 -17.77 -16.04 -8.58
N ILE A 326 -17.10 -14.98 -8.14
CA ILE A 326 -16.32 -15.00 -6.90
C ILE A 326 -17.32 -15.05 -5.74
N PRO A 327 -17.27 -16.08 -4.86
CA PRO A 327 -18.28 -16.25 -3.84
C PRO A 327 -18.14 -15.19 -2.73
N ALA A 328 -19.25 -14.91 -2.05
CA ALA A 328 -19.34 -13.84 -1.06
C ALA A 328 -18.40 -14.04 0.13
N ASP A 329 -18.05 -15.26 0.52
CA ASP A 329 -17.06 -15.51 1.57
C ASP A 329 -15.64 -15.18 1.08
N LYS A 330 -15.34 -15.31 -0.22
CA LYS A 330 -14.02 -14.97 -0.77
C LYS A 330 -13.87 -13.50 -1.18
N LEU A 331 -14.96 -12.75 -1.24
CA LEU A 331 -14.98 -11.35 -1.65
C LEU A 331 -15.12 -10.38 -0.46
N ILE A 332 -14.21 -9.40 -0.40
CA ILE A 332 -14.28 -8.25 0.50
C ILE A 332 -14.33 -6.98 -0.33
N GLN A 333 -15.51 -6.36 -0.38
CA GLN A 333 -15.71 -5.02 -0.93
C GLN A 333 -15.26 -3.99 0.10
N CYS A 334 -13.99 -3.61 0.04
CA CYS A 334 -13.34 -2.76 1.04
C CYS A 334 -14.03 -1.40 1.16
N HIS A 335 -14.49 -0.83 0.05
CA HIS A 335 -15.17 0.45 0.01
C HIS A 335 -16.69 0.31 -0.18
N GLY A 336 -17.26 -0.82 0.26
CA GLY A 336 -18.68 -1.09 0.13
C GLY A 336 -19.13 -1.31 -1.33
N SER A 337 -20.42 -1.22 -1.59
CA SER A 337 -21.00 -1.41 -2.91
C SER A 337 -22.41 -0.82 -3.01
N PHE A 338 -22.93 -0.70 -4.23
CA PHE A 338 -24.31 -0.31 -4.49
C PHE A 338 -25.36 -1.40 -4.19
N ALA A 339 -24.97 -2.51 -3.55
CA ALA A 339 -25.88 -3.62 -3.25
C ALA A 339 -27.06 -3.18 -2.37
N THR A 340 -26.80 -2.28 -1.43
CA THR A 340 -27.81 -1.73 -0.52
C THR A 340 -27.60 -0.22 -0.34
N ALA A 341 -28.63 0.44 0.16
CA ALA A 341 -28.57 1.82 0.62
C ALA A 341 -29.14 1.91 2.03
N SER A 342 -28.76 2.95 2.77
CA SER A 342 -29.19 3.17 4.15
C SER A 342 -29.58 4.63 4.36
N CYS A 343 -30.66 4.87 5.11
CA CYS A 343 -30.99 6.22 5.56
C CYS A 343 -29.94 6.73 6.55
N VAL A 344 -29.36 7.91 6.31
CA VAL A 344 -28.35 8.47 7.23
C VAL A 344 -28.92 8.92 8.58
N THR A 345 -30.24 8.99 8.72
CA THR A 345 -30.93 9.44 9.93
C THR A 345 -31.48 8.29 10.77
N CYS A 346 -32.29 7.40 10.19
CA CYS A 346 -32.91 6.29 10.93
C CYS A 346 -32.23 4.94 10.70
N HIS A 347 -31.20 4.88 9.84
CA HIS A 347 -30.44 3.68 9.51
C HIS A 347 -31.26 2.55 8.86
N TRP A 348 -32.49 2.84 8.43
CA TRP A 348 -33.27 1.90 7.64
C TRP A 348 -32.53 1.56 6.34
N LYS A 349 -32.41 0.27 6.05
CA LYS A 349 -31.63 -0.29 4.95
C LYS A 349 -32.54 -0.96 3.92
N LEU A 350 -32.25 -0.74 2.65
CA LEU A 350 -33.00 -1.30 1.51
C LEU A 350 -32.05 -1.75 0.38
N PRO A 351 -32.53 -2.61 -0.55
CA PRO A 351 -31.77 -2.94 -1.76
C PRO A 351 -31.44 -1.68 -2.59
N GLY A 352 -30.19 -1.54 -3.03
CA GLY A 352 -29.71 -0.31 -3.68
C GLY A 352 -30.37 -0.04 -5.03
N GLU A 353 -30.75 -1.10 -5.75
CA GLU A 353 -31.55 -1.05 -6.98
C GLU A 353 -32.85 -0.22 -6.83
N LYS A 354 -33.41 -0.10 -5.62
CA LYS A 354 -34.58 0.73 -5.34
C LYS A 354 -34.34 2.23 -5.45
N ILE A 355 -33.08 2.69 -5.40
CA ILE A 355 -32.73 4.11 -5.53
C ILE A 355 -32.05 4.45 -6.87
N PHE A 356 -31.87 3.47 -7.77
CA PHE A 356 -31.17 3.69 -9.04
C PHE A 356 -31.95 4.59 -10.00
N SER A 357 -33.28 4.53 -10.00
CA SER A 357 -34.11 5.46 -10.79
C SER A 357 -33.91 6.91 -10.34
N ASN A 358 -33.93 7.17 -9.04
CA ASN A 358 -33.65 8.50 -8.49
C ASN A 358 -32.26 8.99 -8.90
N ILE A 359 -31.23 8.13 -8.76
CA ILE A 359 -29.86 8.46 -9.17
C ILE A 359 -29.77 8.81 -10.65
N ARG A 360 -30.42 8.04 -11.54
CA ARG A 360 -30.43 8.31 -12.98
C ARG A 360 -31.16 9.61 -13.33
N ASN A 361 -32.20 9.96 -12.58
CA ASN A 361 -32.97 11.19 -12.75
C ASN A 361 -32.36 12.40 -12.02
N LEU A 362 -31.19 12.24 -11.37
CA LEU A 362 -30.57 13.27 -10.52
C LEU A 362 -31.48 13.75 -9.37
N GLU A 363 -32.34 12.87 -8.89
CA GLU A 363 -33.23 13.11 -7.76
C GLU A 363 -32.61 12.59 -6.47
N LEU A 364 -32.80 13.32 -5.36
CA LEU A 364 -32.42 12.83 -4.03
C LEU A 364 -33.32 11.66 -3.63
N PRO A 365 -32.77 10.46 -3.35
CA PRO A 365 -33.55 9.36 -2.83
C PRO A 365 -33.87 9.60 -1.35
N LEU A 366 -35.16 9.71 -1.03
CA LEU A 366 -35.63 10.06 0.31
C LEU A 366 -36.15 8.84 1.05
N CYS A 367 -35.87 8.81 2.36
CA CYS A 367 -36.34 7.76 3.25
C CYS A 367 -37.83 7.94 3.56
N PRO A 368 -38.68 6.93 3.30
CA PRO A 368 -40.12 7.03 3.54
C PRO A 368 -40.45 7.23 5.02
N TYR A 369 -39.65 6.68 5.94
CA TYR A 369 -39.89 6.81 7.39
C TYR A 369 -39.50 8.17 7.96
N CYS A 370 -38.57 8.89 7.32
CA CYS A 370 -38.13 10.22 7.74
C CYS A 370 -38.81 11.35 6.96
N TYR A 371 -39.57 11.02 5.92
CA TYR A 371 -40.07 11.96 4.93
C TYR A 371 -40.98 13.04 5.53
N GLU A 372 -41.91 12.66 6.41
CA GLU A 372 -42.84 13.62 7.03
C GLU A 372 -42.11 14.66 7.89
N LYS A 373 -41.11 14.25 8.68
CA LYS A 373 -40.25 15.21 9.40
C LYS A 373 -39.39 16.04 8.45
N ARG A 374 -38.89 15.44 7.37
CA ARG A 374 -38.08 16.16 6.37
C ARG A 374 -38.89 17.30 5.74
N LYS A 375 -40.15 17.06 5.37
CA LYS A 375 -41.05 18.11 4.84
C LYS A 375 -41.24 19.29 5.79
N GLN A 376 -41.28 19.04 7.10
CA GLN A 376 -41.40 20.09 8.10
C GLN A 376 -40.13 20.96 8.19
N TYR A 377 -38.95 20.36 8.00
CA TYR A 377 -37.67 21.09 8.00
C TYR A 377 -37.37 21.77 6.67
N PHE A 378 -37.78 21.15 5.57
CA PHE A 378 -37.53 21.59 4.20
C PHE A 378 -38.87 21.65 3.42
N PRO A 379 -39.76 22.60 3.72
CA PRO A 379 -41.00 22.77 2.97
C PRO A 379 -40.66 23.12 1.51
N ALA A 380 -41.42 22.58 0.56
CA ALA A 380 -41.30 22.97 -0.83
C ALA A 380 -41.68 24.45 -0.95
N SER A 381 -40.79 25.27 -1.50
CA SER A 381 -41.09 26.65 -1.84
C SER A 381 -42.14 26.67 -2.94
N ASP A 382 -43.31 27.23 -2.67
CA ASP A 382 -44.29 27.56 -3.70
C ASP A 382 -43.68 28.67 -4.58
N PRO A 383 -43.54 28.48 -5.91
CA PRO A 383 -43.02 29.53 -6.79
C PRO A 383 -43.85 30.82 -6.79
N ASN A 384 -45.05 30.83 -6.19
CA ASN A 384 -45.90 32.01 -6.05
C ASN A 384 -45.92 32.65 -4.64
N GLU A 385 -45.22 32.09 -3.64
CA GLU A 385 -45.15 32.70 -2.29
C GLU A 385 -43.76 33.33 -2.04
N GLU A 386 -43.70 34.66 -2.09
CA GLU A 386 -42.52 35.47 -1.73
C GLU A 386 -42.21 35.49 -0.22
N THR A 387 -42.93 34.72 0.60
CA THR A 387 -42.72 34.71 2.05
C THR A 387 -41.70 33.65 2.45
N GLN A 388 -40.44 34.07 2.59
CA GLN A 388 -39.45 33.31 3.35
C GLN A 388 -39.87 33.26 4.82
N VAL A 389 -40.69 32.27 5.19
CA VAL A 389 -40.87 31.93 6.60
C VAL A 389 -39.53 31.39 7.09
N GLU A 390 -38.75 32.23 7.77
CA GLU A 390 -37.52 31.81 8.44
C GLU A 390 -37.87 30.68 9.42
N ASN A 391 -37.49 29.45 9.08
CA ASN A 391 -37.67 28.30 9.96
C ASN A 391 -36.44 28.23 10.89
N PRO A 392 -36.54 28.60 12.18
CA PRO A 392 -35.40 28.63 13.10
C PRO A 392 -34.78 27.25 13.36
N LEU A 393 -35.42 26.16 12.90
CA LEU A 393 -34.88 24.81 12.94
C LEU A 393 -33.98 24.47 11.74
N LYS A 394 -34.07 25.23 10.62
CA LYS A 394 -33.33 24.95 9.38
C LYS A 394 -31.82 24.99 9.59
N ASP A 395 -31.32 25.95 10.37
CA ASP A 395 -29.88 26.09 10.63
C ASP A 395 -29.29 25.00 11.54
N ARG A 396 -30.15 24.20 12.19
CA ARG A 396 -29.71 23.11 13.10
C ARG A 396 -29.81 21.72 12.47
N ILE A 397 -30.47 21.59 11.31
CA ILE A 397 -30.72 20.31 10.66
C ILE A 397 -29.95 20.28 9.34
N LEU A 398 -29.09 19.27 9.20
CA LEU A 398 -28.32 19.07 7.98
C LEU A 398 -29.22 18.69 6.79
N ASN A 399 -28.84 19.10 5.58
CA ASN A 399 -29.62 18.83 4.35
C ASN A 399 -29.76 17.32 4.05
N SER A 400 -28.86 16.50 4.61
CA SER A 400 -28.90 15.04 4.53
C SER A 400 -29.99 14.38 5.40
N PHE A 401 -30.74 15.13 6.22
CA PHE A 401 -31.79 14.56 7.06
C PHE A 401 -32.84 13.79 6.24
N GLY A 402 -33.00 12.50 6.53
CA GLY A 402 -33.95 11.63 5.82
C GLY A 402 -33.53 11.28 4.38
N VAL A 403 -32.27 11.48 4.01
CA VAL A 403 -31.73 11.06 2.71
C VAL A 403 -31.22 9.62 2.81
N LEU A 404 -31.46 8.82 1.77
CA LEU A 404 -30.87 7.49 1.59
C LEU A 404 -29.48 7.68 0.98
N LYS A 405 -28.47 6.95 1.46
CA LYS A 405 -27.09 6.94 0.94
C LYS A 405 -26.75 5.51 0.48
N PRO A 406 -26.12 5.28 -0.68
CA PRO A 406 -25.63 3.96 -1.04
C PRO A 406 -24.59 3.49 -0.04
N ASP A 407 -24.54 2.19 0.26
CA ASP A 407 -23.58 1.61 1.22
C ASP A 407 -22.16 1.45 0.62
N ILE A 408 -21.72 2.44 -0.15
CA ILE A 408 -20.34 2.67 -0.53
C ILE A 408 -19.65 3.52 0.55
N THR A 409 -18.36 3.30 0.76
CA THR A 409 -17.57 4.01 1.77
C THR A 409 -17.05 5.32 1.21
N PHE A 410 -17.44 6.42 1.84
CA PHE A 410 -16.96 7.77 1.54
C PHE A 410 -15.65 8.06 2.29
N PHE A 411 -14.88 9.05 1.83
CA PHE A 411 -13.73 9.55 2.59
C PHE A 411 -14.19 10.13 3.93
N GLY A 412 -13.53 9.73 5.01
CA GLY A 412 -13.94 10.05 6.38
C GLY A 412 -14.91 9.04 7.00
N GLU A 413 -15.48 8.13 6.21
CA GLU A 413 -16.37 7.08 6.69
C GLU A 413 -15.59 5.80 7.07
N ALA A 414 -16.08 5.06 8.07
CA ALA A 414 -15.50 3.78 8.44
C ALA A 414 -15.73 2.72 7.35
N LEU A 415 -14.71 1.91 7.08
CA LEU A 415 -14.85 0.75 6.19
C LEU A 415 -15.81 -0.29 6.79
N PRO A 416 -16.43 -1.16 5.97
CA PRO A 416 -17.30 -2.23 6.44
C PRO A 416 -16.59 -3.11 7.48
N SER A 417 -17.28 -3.49 8.55
CA SER A 417 -16.72 -4.34 9.63
C SER A 417 -16.12 -5.66 9.11
N LYS A 418 -16.66 -6.19 8.01
CA LYS A 418 -16.17 -7.39 7.31
C LYS A 418 -14.71 -7.24 6.88
N PHE A 419 -14.27 -6.04 6.48
CA PHE A 419 -12.87 -5.76 6.14
C PHE A 419 -11.96 -6.02 7.35
N HIS A 420 -12.25 -5.37 8.48
CA HIS A 420 -11.44 -5.46 9.70
C HIS A 420 -11.41 -6.86 10.30
N LYS A 421 -12.53 -7.59 10.25
CA LYS A 421 -12.57 -8.98 10.72
C LYS A 421 -11.70 -9.88 9.84
N SER A 422 -11.90 -9.81 8.52
CA SER A 422 -11.23 -10.71 7.59
C SER A 422 -9.72 -10.46 7.54
N ILE A 423 -9.30 -9.19 7.55
CA ILE A 423 -7.87 -8.87 7.38
C ILE A 423 -7.01 -9.36 8.54
N ARG A 424 -7.53 -9.34 9.78
CA ARG A 424 -6.85 -9.88 10.96
C ARG A 424 -6.55 -11.38 10.84
N GLU A 425 -7.45 -12.13 10.21
CA GLU A 425 -7.28 -13.57 10.01
C GLU A 425 -6.44 -13.89 8.77
N ASP A 426 -6.64 -13.14 7.68
CA ASP A 426 -6.07 -13.45 6.38
C ASP A 426 -4.57 -13.10 6.30
N ILE A 427 -4.12 -12.04 6.98
CA ILE A 427 -2.70 -11.62 6.99
C ILE A 427 -1.78 -12.76 7.46
N LEU A 428 -2.20 -13.53 8.46
CA LEU A 428 -1.39 -14.61 9.05
C LEU A 428 -1.38 -15.88 8.20
N LYS A 429 -2.33 -16.03 7.28
CA LYS A 429 -2.50 -17.24 6.44
C LYS A 429 -1.97 -17.05 5.03
N CYS A 430 -1.81 -15.81 4.59
CA CYS A 430 -1.41 -15.45 3.23
C CYS A 430 0.00 -15.98 2.91
N ASP A 431 0.15 -16.65 1.76
CA ASP A 431 1.43 -17.14 1.25
C ASP A 431 1.87 -16.46 -0.06
N LEU A 432 1.00 -15.66 -0.69
CA LEU A 432 1.30 -14.84 -1.87
C LEU A 432 0.32 -13.66 -1.96
N LEU A 433 0.85 -12.44 -2.11
CA LEU A 433 0.06 -11.24 -2.39
C LEU A 433 0.17 -10.84 -3.86
N ILE A 434 -0.97 -10.57 -4.49
CA ILE A 434 -1.05 -10.00 -5.84
C ILE A 434 -1.90 -8.73 -5.80
N CYS A 435 -1.28 -7.57 -6.03
CA CYS A 435 -1.96 -6.28 -6.18
C CYS A 435 -2.18 -5.99 -7.66
N ILE A 436 -3.43 -5.73 -8.07
CA ILE A 436 -3.79 -5.57 -9.48
C ILE A 436 -4.61 -4.29 -9.71
N GLY A 437 -4.20 -3.49 -10.68
CA GLY A 437 -5.00 -2.36 -11.16
C GLY A 437 -5.27 -1.27 -10.12
N THR A 438 -4.35 -1.08 -9.15
CA THR A 438 -4.49 -0.07 -8.10
C THR A 438 -3.24 0.79 -7.96
N SER A 439 -3.44 2.05 -7.59
CA SER A 439 -2.34 2.96 -7.21
C SER A 439 -1.99 2.88 -5.72
N LEU A 440 -2.74 2.12 -4.91
CA LEU A 440 -2.57 1.98 -3.46
C LEU A 440 -2.46 3.31 -2.70
N LYS A 441 -3.23 4.33 -3.10
CA LYS A 441 -3.21 5.66 -2.47
C LYS A 441 -4.19 5.84 -1.31
N VAL A 442 -5.12 4.90 -1.10
CA VAL A 442 -6.22 5.05 -0.13
C VAL A 442 -6.05 4.04 1.00
N ALA A 443 -5.79 4.57 2.19
CA ALA A 443 -5.76 3.81 3.44
C ALA A 443 -7.19 3.54 3.94
N PRO A 444 -7.43 2.48 4.74
CA PRO A 444 -6.45 1.52 5.26
C PRO A 444 -6.11 0.38 4.27
N VAL A 445 -6.74 0.33 3.10
CA VAL A 445 -6.50 -0.75 2.11
C VAL A 445 -5.06 -0.74 1.60
N SER A 446 -4.48 0.44 1.38
CA SER A 446 -3.07 0.58 1.00
C SER A 446 -2.09 -0.05 1.98
N GLU A 447 -2.46 -0.16 3.25
CA GLU A 447 -1.58 -0.67 4.30
C GLU A 447 -1.49 -2.20 4.34
N ILE A 448 -2.34 -2.92 3.61
CA ILE A 448 -2.30 -4.39 3.55
C ILE A 448 -0.89 -4.88 3.14
N VAL A 449 -0.23 -4.18 2.21
CA VAL A 449 1.13 -4.52 1.75
C VAL A 449 2.18 -4.42 2.87
N ASN A 450 1.92 -3.59 3.89
CA ASN A 450 2.81 -3.38 5.04
C ASN A 450 2.48 -4.27 6.24
N MET A 451 1.27 -4.85 6.27
CA MET A 451 0.81 -5.70 7.37
C MET A 451 1.23 -7.17 7.22
N LEU A 452 1.53 -7.60 5.99
CA LEU A 452 1.89 -8.99 5.69
C LEU A 452 3.27 -9.38 6.26
N PRO A 453 3.45 -10.66 6.66
CA PRO A 453 4.76 -11.16 7.06
C PRO A 453 5.83 -10.91 5.98
N ALA A 454 7.06 -10.61 6.41
CA ALA A 454 8.13 -10.17 5.51
C ALA A 454 8.54 -11.22 4.46
N ASN A 455 8.29 -12.50 4.73
CA ASN A 455 8.58 -13.62 3.83
C ASN A 455 7.53 -13.83 2.74
N VAL A 456 6.36 -13.16 2.83
CA VAL A 456 5.31 -13.30 1.81
C VAL A 456 5.75 -12.59 0.53
N PRO A 457 5.84 -13.27 -0.62
CA PRO A 457 6.11 -12.64 -1.90
C PRO A 457 4.98 -11.68 -2.29
N GLN A 458 5.35 -10.50 -2.78
CA GLN A 458 4.41 -9.47 -3.21
C GLN A 458 4.61 -9.12 -4.68
N VAL A 459 3.55 -9.29 -5.47
CA VAL A 459 3.52 -9.03 -6.91
C VAL A 459 2.58 -7.87 -7.22
N LEU A 460 3.03 -6.95 -8.07
CA LEU A 460 2.23 -5.88 -8.64
C LEU A 460 1.95 -6.18 -10.12
N ILE A 461 0.69 -6.10 -10.52
CA ILE A 461 0.25 -6.08 -11.92
C ILE A 461 -0.47 -4.75 -12.13
N ASN A 462 0.16 -3.79 -12.77
CA ASN A 462 -0.45 -2.47 -12.92
C ASN A 462 0.10 -1.75 -14.15
N ARG A 463 -0.60 -0.75 -14.68
CA ARG A 463 -0.06 0.05 -15.78
C ARG A 463 1.17 0.85 -15.34
N ASP A 464 1.10 1.41 -14.14
CA ASP A 464 2.09 2.33 -13.57
C ASP A 464 2.72 1.76 -12.29
N PRO A 465 4.00 2.04 -11.99
CA PRO A 465 4.64 1.58 -10.76
C PRO A 465 4.06 2.27 -9.52
N VAL A 466 3.95 1.55 -8.42
CA VAL A 466 3.56 2.08 -7.10
C VAL A 466 4.82 2.45 -6.31
N ARG A 467 5.21 3.72 -6.32
CA ARG A 467 6.53 4.17 -5.80
C ARG A 467 6.67 4.14 -4.28
N HIS A 468 5.56 4.09 -3.55
CA HIS A 468 5.57 4.08 -2.08
C HIS A 468 5.45 2.67 -1.48
N ALA A 469 5.45 1.62 -2.31
CA ALA A 469 5.40 0.23 -1.89
C ALA A 469 6.51 -0.60 -2.56
N GLU A 470 7.10 -1.52 -1.81
CA GLU A 470 8.22 -2.35 -2.27
C GLU A 470 7.75 -3.76 -2.67
N PHE A 471 7.31 -3.89 -3.93
CA PHE A 471 6.98 -5.18 -4.54
C PHE A 471 8.23 -5.92 -5.00
N ASP A 472 8.23 -7.23 -4.83
CA ASP A 472 9.31 -8.10 -5.31
C ASP A 472 9.32 -8.17 -6.84
N ILE A 473 8.13 -8.26 -7.43
CA ILE A 473 7.91 -8.24 -8.87
C ILE A 473 6.85 -7.20 -9.22
N SER A 474 7.16 -6.35 -10.20
CA SER A 474 6.25 -5.38 -10.81
C SER A 474 6.13 -5.67 -12.31
N LEU A 475 4.97 -6.16 -12.72
CA LEU A 475 4.59 -6.40 -14.11
C LEU A 475 3.80 -5.19 -14.59
N LEU A 476 4.44 -4.35 -15.39
CA LEU A 476 3.92 -3.06 -15.83
C LEU A 476 3.26 -3.15 -17.19
N GLY A 477 1.94 -3.00 -17.27
CA GLY A 477 1.16 -3.13 -18.51
C GLY A 477 -0.33 -3.29 -18.26
N TYR A 478 -1.09 -3.68 -19.29
CA TYR A 478 -2.50 -3.99 -19.15
C TYR A 478 -2.68 -5.31 -18.39
N CYS A 479 -3.56 -5.28 -17.39
CA CYS A 479 -3.75 -6.39 -16.45
C CYS A 479 -4.30 -7.66 -17.14
N ASP A 480 -5.21 -7.53 -18.11
CA ASP A 480 -5.76 -8.66 -18.88
C ASP A 480 -4.68 -9.40 -19.69
N GLU A 481 -3.74 -8.67 -20.28
CA GLU A 481 -2.63 -9.23 -21.07
C GLU A 481 -1.61 -9.94 -20.16
N ILE A 482 -1.25 -9.31 -19.04
CA ILE A 482 -0.32 -9.89 -18.06
C ILE A 482 -0.93 -11.17 -17.46
N ALA A 483 -2.20 -11.13 -17.09
CA ALA A 483 -2.90 -12.31 -16.55
C ALA A 483 -2.96 -13.43 -17.59
N THR A 484 -3.20 -13.10 -18.86
CA THR A 484 -3.15 -14.07 -19.96
C THR A 484 -1.77 -14.73 -20.05
N LEU A 485 -0.69 -13.94 -20.12
CA LEU A 485 0.68 -14.47 -20.20
C LEU A 485 1.01 -15.40 -19.03
N VAL A 486 0.72 -14.97 -17.80
CA VAL A 486 1.04 -15.74 -16.59
C VAL A 486 0.23 -17.04 -16.57
N THR A 487 -1.04 -16.98 -16.96
CA THR A 487 -1.91 -18.16 -17.04
C THR A 487 -1.39 -19.16 -18.08
N GLN A 488 -0.93 -18.68 -19.25
CA GLN A 488 -0.31 -19.53 -20.27
C GLN A 488 0.98 -20.20 -19.77
N ARG A 489 1.87 -19.46 -19.09
CA ARG A 489 3.08 -20.04 -18.48
C ARG A 489 2.76 -21.05 -17.37
N CYS A 490 1.59 -20.94 -16.77
CA CYS A 490 1.10 -21.93 -15.82
C CYS A 490 0.57 -23.21 -16.49
N GLY A 491 0.32 -23.19 -17.81
CA GLY A 491 -0.42 -24.25 -18.50
C GLY A 491 -1.90 -24.29 -18.08
N TRP A 492 -2.46 -23.13 -17.72
CA TRP A 492 -3.85 -22.98 -17.29
C TRP A 492 -4.69 -22.25 -18.33
N GLU A 493 -6.00 -22.15 -18.10
CA GLU A 493 -6.93 -21.41 -18.96
C GLU A 493 -7.83 -20.49 -18.13
N ILE A 494 -7.99 -19.24 -18.59
CA ILE A 494 -8.93 -18.30 -17.98
C ILE A 494 -10.36 -18.64 -18.43
N PRO A 495 -11.33 -18.85 -17.51
CA PRO A 495 -12.72 -19.13 -17.85
C PRO A 495 -13.44 -17.83 -18.28
N HIS A 496 -13.10 -17.32 -19.47
CA HIS A 496 -13.66 -16.08 -20.01
C HIS A 496 -13.85 -16.20 -21.54
N VAL A 497 -14.91 -15.58 -22.07
CA VAL A 497 -15.25 -15.63 -23.51
C VAL A 497 -14.11 -15.14 -24.41
N LYS A 498 -13.36 -14.13 -23.96
CA LYS A 498 -12.18 -13.58 -24.66
C LYS A 498 -10.91 -14.45 -24.58
N TRP A 499 -10.90 -15.56 -23.82
CA TRP A 499 -9.69 -16.39 -23.66
C TRP A 499 -9.15 -16.91 -24.99
N LYS A 500 -10.04 -17.35 -25.89
CA LYS A 500 -9.66 -17.88 -27.21
C LYS A 500 -8.89 -16.86 -28.06
N GLU A 501 -9.22 -15.59 -27.94
CA GLU A 501 -8.55 -14.49 -28.62
C GLU A 501 -7.22 -14.14 -27.93
N LEU A 502 -7.27 -13.95 -26.61
CA LEU A 502 -6.12 -13.53 -25.81
C LEU A 502 -4.97 -14.54 -25.87
N LYS A 503 -5.27 -15.85 -25.79
CA LYS A 503 -4.23 -16.90 -25.78
C LYS A 503 -3.39 -16.98 -27.06
N ASN A 504 -3.87 -16.45 -28.19
CA ASN A 504 -3.11 -16.47 -29.44
C ASN A 504 -2.22 -15.23 -29.61
N THR A 505 -2.34 -14.26 -28.71
CA THR A 505 -1.56 -13.03 -28.77
C THR A 505 -0.16 -13.28 -28.22
N ARG A 506 0.87 -12.87 -28.96
CA ARG A 506 2.25 -12.87 -28.46
C ARG A 506 2.47 -11.64 -27.60
N TYR A 507 2.93 -11.85 -26.37
CA TYR A 507 3.25 -10.78 -25.44
C TYR A 507 4.76 -10.71 -25.25
N SER A 508 5.34 -9.51 -25.34
CA SER A 508 6.77 -9.29 -25.10
C SER A 508 6.97 -8.37 -23.90
N PHE A 509 7.93 -8.69 -23.05
CA PHE A 509 8.28 -7.90 -21.87
C PHE A 509 9.75 -7.54 -21.92
N ARG A 510 10.08 -6.29 -21.60
CA ARG A 510 11.46 -5.86 -21.40
C ARG A 510 11.71 -5.69 -19.91
N CYS A 511 12.78 -6.29 -19.42
CA CYS A 511 13.27 -6.03 -18.07
C CYS A 511 13.80 -4.59 -18.02
N LYS A 512 13.24 -3.76 -17.14
CA LYS A 512 13.73 -2.39 -16.90
C LYS A 512 14.81 -2.36 -15.82
N GLU A 513 14.54 -3.09 -14.76
CA GLU A 513 15.40 -3.26 -13.58
C GLU A 513 15.00 -4.57 -12.90
N ARG A 514 15.83 -5.06 -11.96
CA ARG A 514 15.56 -6.32 -11.26
C ARG A 514 14.18 -6.27 -10.58
N GLY A 515 13.33 -7.27 -10.85
CA GLY A 515 11.96 -7.31 -10.33
C GLY A 515 10.99 -6.37 -11.03
N CYS A 516 11.35 -5.67 -12.11
CA CYS A 516 10.46 -4.77 -12.83
C CYS A 516 10.48 -5.05 -14.33
N MET A 517 9.36 -5.54 -14.85
CA MET A 517 9.19 -5.90 -16.25
C MET A 517 8.12 -5.01 -16.85
N LYS A 518 8.42 -4.34 -17.95
CA LYS A 518 7.45 -3.52 -18.68
C LYS A 518 7.01 -4.22 -19.96
N TRP A 519 5.71 -4.33 -20.14
CA TRP A 519 5.09 -4.80 -21.36
C TRP A 519 5.48 -3.90 -22.54
N CYS A 520 5.76 -4.54 -23.67
CA CYS A 520 6.01 -3.89 -24.95
C CYS A 520 5.12 -4.56 -26.00
N LEU A 521 4.45 -3.77 -26.83
CA LEU A 521 3.80 -4.32 -28.04
C LEU A 521 4.84 -5.11 -28.82
N SER A 522 4.64 -6.43 -28.98
CA SER A 522 5.29 -7.13 -30.08
C SER A 522 4.62 -6.62 -31.34
N ASN A 523 5.38 -6.03 -32.26
CA ASN A 523 4.87 -5.67 -33.57
C ASN A 523 4.03 -6.84 -34.13
N LYS A 524 2.74 -6.60 -34.37
CA LYS A 524 1.90 -7.46 -35.20
C LYS A 524 2.35 -7.31 -36.67
N THR A 525 3.60 -7.65 -36.95
CA THR A 525 4.20 -7.83 -38.28
C THR A 525 5.68 -8.17 -38.10
N LEU A 526 5.98 -9.45 -37.95
CA LEU A 526 7.26 -10.01 -38.36
C LEU A 526 6.96 -11.34 -39.06
N ASN A 527 6.22 -11.21 -40.17
CA ASN A 527 6.43 -12.15 -41.27
C ASN A 527 7.75 -11.73 -41.91
N ALA A 528 8.71 -12.65 -41.86
CA ALA A 528 9.89 -12.75 -42.70
C ALA A 528 10.63 -11.45 -43.04
N ILE A 529 11.77 -11.22 -42.38
CA ILE A 529 12.99 -10.77 -43.07
C ILE A 529 14.17 -11.20 -42.18
N ASN A 530 14.95 -12.13 -42.70
CA ASN A 530 16.32 -12.38 -42.28
C ASN A 530 17.09 -11.05 -42.38
N VAL A 531 17.66 -10.56 -41.28
CA VAL A 531 18.86 -9.73 -41.37
C VAL A 531 19.89 -10.27 -40.40
N TYR A 532 20.99 -10.67 -41.02
CA TYR A 532 22.22 -11.16 -40.44
C TYR A 532 22.77 -10.22 -39.36
N ILE A 533 23.28 -10.84 -38.31
CA ILE A 533 24.31 -10.28 -37.43
C ILE A 533 25.54 -9.95 -38.28
N LEU A 534 26.01 -8.71 -38.19
CA LEU A 534 27.34 -8.12 -38.50
C LEU A 534 27.07 -6.61 -38.41
N ILE A 535 27.59 -5.79 -37.48
CA ILE A 535 28.93 -5.63 -36.89
C ILE A 535 28.75 -5.13 -35.45
#